data_AF-A0A950WHM1-F1
#
_entry.id   AF-A0A950WHM1-F1
#
_cell.length_a   1.000
_cell.length_b   1.000
_cell.length_c   1.000
_cell.angle_alpha   90.00
_cell.angle_beta   90.00
_cell.angle_gamma   90.00
#
_symmetry.space_group_name_H-M   'P 1'
#
loop_
_entity.id
_entity.type
_entity.pdbx_description
1 polymer ?
#
loop_
_entity_poly.entity_id
_entity_poly.type
_entity_poly.pdbx_seq_one_letter_code
_entity_poly.pdbx_strand_id
1 'polypeptide(L)'
;MKLSRTKTSPVPCAAWANRLAALHPDDLTPDEQMALKHHLASCSDCADVYAAYQQVDARILSLPLVQPSAQQVAQVETLITDQTAHDRSRKSLTHPLEDSPLPTRRQTPSAHVEQRLSALAAILVVMVLAVSAFALFSSRHTSSVLSTVPGTV
;
A
#
# COMPACT_ATOMS: atom_id res chain seq x y z
N MET A 1 27.27 22.64 30.51
CA MET A 1 25.98 21.93 30.51
C MET A 1 25.17 22.41 29.30
N LYS A 2 24.94 21.56 28.30
CA LYS A 2 24.05 21.84 27.15
C LYS A 2 23.03 20.71 27.07
N LEU A 3 21.77 21.10 27.17
CA LEU A 3 20.61 20.23 27.35
C LEU A 3 20.37 19.35 26.11
N SER A 4 19.95 18.13 26.42
CA SER A 4 19.65 17.00 25.55
C SER A 4 18.70 17.35 24.41
N ARG A 5 19.09 17.03 23.17
CA ARG A 5 18.16 16.92 22.04
C ARG A 5 17.44 15.57 22.17
N THR A 6 16.21 15.57 22.68
CA THR A 6 15.29 14.45 22.45
C THR A 6 14.98 14.45 20.96
N LYS A 7 15.67 13.61 20.19
CA LYS A 7 15.44 13.44 18.76
C LYS A 7 14.18 12.59 18.62
N THR A 8 13.01 13.23 18.63
CA THR A 8 11.76 12.56 18.27
C THR A 8 11.90 12.10 16.83
N SER A 9 11.77 10.80 16.58
CA SER A 9 11.80 10.25 15.23
C SER A 9 10.61 10.82 14.45
N PRO A 10 10.81 11.25 13.20
CA PRO A 10 9.72 11.76 12.37
C PRO A 10 8.70 10.64 12.14
N VAL A 11 7.42 10.96 12.32
CA VAL A 11 6.31 10.03 12.12
C VAL A 11 5.65 10.39 10.78
N PRO A 12 5.61 9.47 9.80
CA PRO A 12 5.01 9.77 8.51
C PRO A 12 3.49 9.90 8.63
N CYS A 13 2.89 10.67 7.72
CA CYS A 13 1.45 10.71 7.57
C CYS A 13 0.91 9.32 7.20
N ALA A 14 -0.14 8.87 7.89
CA ALA A 14 -0.70 7.52 7.70
C ALA A 14 -1.10 7.21 6.24
N ALA A 15 -1.63 8.20 5.52
CA ALA A 15 -2.01 8.07 4.11
C ALA A 15 -0.82 7.82 3.16
N TRP A 16 0.39 8.20 3.58
CA TRP A 16 1.60 8.14 2.77
C TRP A 16 2.57 7.05 3.20
N ALA A 17 2.41 6.48 4.40
CA ALA A 17 3.33 5.52 4.99
C ALA A 17 3.71 4.37 4.02
N ASN A 18 2.73 3.78 3.32
CA ASN A 18 3.00 2.71 2.36
C ASN A 18 3.72 3.22 1.10
N ARG A 19 3.28 4.37 0.56
CA ARG A 19 3.85 4.95 -0.67
C ARG A 19 5.29 5.43 -0.49
N LEU A 20 5.66 5.82 0.74
CA LEU A 20 7.03 6.20 1.08
C LEU A 20 8.01 5.02 0.97
N ALA A 21 7.53 3.79 1.17
CA ALA A 21 8.33 2.56 1.12
C ALA A 21 8.34 1.88 -0.27
N ALA A 22 7.81 2.54 -1.30
CA ALA A 22 7.89 2.07 -2.68
C ALA A 22 9.36 2.05 -3.13
N LEU A 23 9.85 0.86 -3.49
CA LEU A 23 11.27 0.61 -3.80
C LEU A 23 11.50 0.56 -5.31
N HIS A 24 10.51 0.06 -6.07
CA HIS A 24 10.58 -0.05 -7.52
C HIS A 24 9.84 1.10 -8.21
N PRO A 25 10.34 1.62 -9.35
CA PRO A 25 9.62 2.62 -10.15
C PRO A 25 8.20 2.24 -10.55
N ASP A 26 7.92 0.93 -10.62
CA ASP A 26 6.61 0.39 -11.00
C ASP A 26 5.67 0.16 -9.80
N ASP A 27 6.14 0.34 -8.56
CA ASP A 27 5.31 0.21 -7.35
C ASP A 27 4.28 1.35 -7.23
N LEU A 28 4.52 2.46 -7.94
CA LEU A 28 3.65 3.63 -7.98
C LEU A 28 3.37 4.01 -9.42
N THR A 29 2.09 4.25 -9.73
CA THR A 29 1.69 4.86 -11.00
C THR A 29 2.29 6.27 -11.14
N PRO A 30 2.42 6.81 -12.36
CA PRO A 30 2.95 8.17 -12.57
C PRO A 30 2.21 9.24 -11.77
N ASP A 31 0.89 9.13 -11.65
CA ASP A 31 0.05 10.05 -10.88
C ASP A 31 0.36 9.98 -9.38
N GLU A 32 0.56 8.77 -8.86
CA GLU A 32 0.91 8.54 -7.45
C GLU A 32 2.32 9.04 -7.14
N GLN A 33 3.27 8.88 -8.07
CA GLN A 33 4.61 9.45 -7.93
C GLN A 33 4.58 10.98 -7.89
N MET A 34 3.77 11.61 -8.75
CA MET A 34 3.59 13.07 -8.76
C MET A 34 2.95 13.55 -7.46
N ALA A 35 1.91 12.86 -6.98
CA ALA A 35 1.26 13.19 -5.72
C ALA A 35 2.20 13.02 -4.52
N LEU A 36 3.04 11.96 -4.52
CA LEU A 36 4.07 11.76 -3.49
C LEU A 36 5.09 12.89 -3.51
N LYS A 37 5.63 13.27 -4.67
CA LYS A 37 6.57 14.39 -4.81
C LYS A 37 5.97 15.71 -4.28
N HIS A 38 4.71 15.98 -4.63
CA HIS A 38 4.01 17.16 -4.11
C HIS A 38 3.89 17.11 -2.58
N HIS A 39 3.53 15.95 -2.01
CA HIS A 39 3.44 15.80 -0.56
C HIS A 39 4.80 16.01 0.13
N LEU A 40 5.86 15.41 -0.38
CA LEU A 40 7.22 15.55 0.15
C LEU A 40 7.72 17.00 0.14
N ALA A 41 7.30 17.81 -0.84
CA ALA A 41 7.62 19.23 -0.87
C ALA A 41 6.91 20.04 0.25
N SER A 42 5.79 19.52 0.77
CA SER A 42 4.92 20.22 1.74
C SER A 42 5.02 19.68 3.17
N CYS A 43 5.56 18.47 3.38
CA CYS A 43 5.60 17.79 4.67
C CYS A 43 7.02 17.36 5.03
N SER A 44 7.64 18.07 5.99
CA SER A 44 9.00 17.79 6.45
C SER A 44 9.15 16.41 7.09
N ASP A 45 8.17 15.96 7.87
CA ASP A 45 8.25 14.65 8.55
C ASP A 45 8.30 13.50 7.54
N CYS A 46 7.45 13.55 6.51
CA CYS A 46 7.48 12.57 5.43
C CYS A 46 8.75 12.68 4.58
N ALA A 47 9.27 13.89 4.36
CA ALA A 47 10.53 14.09 3.66
C ALA A 47 11.72 13.49 4.42
N ASP A 48 11.77 13.65 5.74
CA ASP A 48 12.81 13.09 6.59
C ASP A 48 12.76 11.55 6.60
N VAL A 49 11.56 10.97 6.71
CA VAL A 49 11.38 9.50 6.63
C VAL A 49 11.78 8.98 5.26
N TYR A 50 11.36 9.65 4.19
CA TYR A 50 11.71 9.25 2.83
C TYR A 50 13.22 9.30 2.59
N ALA A 51 13.88 10.35 3.06
CA ALA A 51 15.34 10.47 2.99
C ALA A 51 16.04 9.36 3.79
N ALA A 52 15.48 8.94 4.92
CA ALA A 52 16.00 7.81 5.68
C ALA A 52 15.89 6.48 4.91
N TYR A 53 14.77 6.24 4.21
CA TYR A 53 14.65 5.06 3.33
C TYR A 53 15.65 5.09 2.19
N GLN A 54 15.79 6.23 1.51
CA GLN A 54 16.76 6.36 0.42
C GLN A 54 18.22 6.13 0.85
N GLN A 55 18.56 6.50 2.10
CA GLN A 55 19.88 6.18 2.66
C GLN A 55 20.07 4.68 2.92
N VAL A 56 19.02 3.99 3.36
CA VAL A 56 19.07 2.53 3.55
C VAL A 56 19.22 1.84 2.19
N ASP A 57 18.43 2.24 1.20
CA ASP A 57 18.49 1.67 -0.15
C ASP A 57 19.87 1.87 -0.78
N ALA A 58 20.44 3.07 -0.69
CA ALA A 58 21.78 3.35 -1.18
C ALA A 58 22.84 2.45 -0.51
N ARG A 59 22.70 2.16 0.79
CA ARG A 59 23.60 1.25 1.51
C ARG A 59 23.45 -0.19 1.05
N ILE A 60 22.22 -0.67 0.89
CA ILE A 60 21.95 -2.02 0.39
C ILE A 60 22.55 -2.19 -1.02
N LEU A 61 22.33 -1.22 -1.90
CA LEU A 61 22.87 -1.24 -3.27
C LEU A 61 24.39 -1.10 -3.32
N SER A 62 25.02 -0.56 -2.28
CA SER A 62 26.48 -0.46 -2.16
C SER A 62 27.15 -1.76 -1.67
N LEU A 63 26.38 -2.77 -1.26
CA LEU A 63 26.95 -4.03 -0.79
C LEU A 63 27.61 -4.78 -1.94
N PRO A 64 28.70 -5.54 -1.68
CA PRO A 64 29.34 -6.37 -2.69
C PRO A 64 28.35 -7.35 -3.30
N LEU A 65 28.36 -7.44 -4.63
CA LEU A 65 27.52 -8.39 -5.33
C LEU A 65 28.00 -9.81 -5.03
N VAL A 66 27.16 -10.59 -4.36
CA VAL A 66 27.44 -12.00 -4.07
C VAL A 66 27.18 -12.79 -5.34
N GLN A 67 28.23 -13.34 -5.94
CA GLN A 67 28.07 -14.30 -7.03
C GLN A 67 27.58 -15.64 -6.47
N PRO A 68 26.47 -16.19 -6.99
CA PRO A 68 26.02 -17.53 -6.61
C PRO A 68 27.07 -18.56 -7.02
N SER A 69 27.27 -19.58 -6.18
CA SER A 69 28.15 -20.70 -6.53
C SER A 69 27.60 -21.50 -7.71
N ALA A 70 28.48 -22.19 -8.45
CA ALA A 70 28.08 -23.03 -9.58
C ALA A 70 27.01 -24.09 -9.18
N GLN A 71 27.09 -24.62 -7.96
CA GLN A 71 26.11 -25.57 -7.44
C GLN A 71 24.72 -24.94 -7.23
N GLN A 72 24.66 -23.67 -6.81
CA GLN A 72 23.39 -22.95 -6.66
C GLN A 72 22.77 -22.62 -8.03
N VAL A 73 23.61 -22.21 -8.99
CA VAL A 73 23.17 -21.97 -10.37
C VAL A 73 22.57 -23.25 -10.97
N ALA A 74 23.28 -24.38 -10.85
CA ALA A 74 22.80 -25.67 -11.34
C ALA A 74 21.47 -26.09 -10.68
N GLN A 75 21.32 -25.88 -9.37
CA GLN A 75 20.05 -26.17 -8.67
C GLN A 75 18.90 -25.32 -9.22
N VAL A 76 19.12 -24.03 -9.44
CA VAL A 76 18.09 -23.15 -10.01
C VAL A 76 17.71 -23.58 -11.43
N GLU A 77 18.69 -23.95 -12.26
CA GLU A 77 18.43 -24.43 -13.63
C GLU A 77 17.58 -25.70 -13.65
N THR A 78 17.81 -26.64 -12.73
CA THR A 78 16.97 -27.85 -12.61
C THR A 78 15.53 -27.50 -12.23
N LEU A 79 15.32 -26.60 -11.27
CA LEU A 79 13.99 -26.16 -10.85
C LEU A 79 13.22 -25.45 -11.98
N ILE A 80 13.91 -24.61 -12.76
CA ILE A 80 13.31 -23.93 -13.91
C ILE A 80 12.90 -24.96 -14.98
N THR A 81 13.78 -25.93 -15.27
CA THR A 81 13.51 -26.95 -16.29
C THR A 81 12.31 -27.81 -15.91
N ASP A 82 12.21 -28.25 -14.65
CA ASP A 82 11.07 -29.04 -14.16
C ASP A 82 9.74 -28.27 -14.22
N GLN A 83 9.75 -26.98 -13.87
CA GLN A 83 8.54 -26.14 -13.98
C GLN A 83 8.08 -25.97 -15.43
N THR A 84 9.01 -25.78 -16.37
CA THR A 84 8.65 -25.63 -17.80
C THR A 84 8.12 -26.93 -18.41
N ALA A 85 8.61 -28.10 -17.97
CA ALA A 85 8.08 -29.39 -18.37
C ALA A 85 6.64 -29.58 -17.86
N HIS A 86 6.38 -29.22 -16.60
CA HIS A 86 5.03 -29.26 -16.03
C HIS A 86 4.06 -28.26 -16.69
N ASP A 87 4.50 -27.03 -16.97
CA ASP A 87 3.64 -26.03 -17.61
C ASP A 87 3.33 -26.38 -19.08
N ARG A 88 4.28 -27.01 -19.80
CA ARG A 88 4.03 -27.58 -21.14
C ARG A 88 3.06 -28.75 -21.10
N SER A 89 3.20 -29.66 -20.14
CA SER A 89 2.24 -30.78 -19.99
C SER A 89 0.83 -30.29 -19.64
N ARG A 90 0.71 -29.13 -18.97
CA ARG A 90 -0.57 -28.51 -18.63
C ARG A 90 -1.18 -27.75 -19.82
N LYS A 91 -0.36 -27.09 -20.64
CA LYS A 91 -0.79 -26.39 -21.87
C LYS A 91 -1.08 -27.34 -23.04
N SER A 92 -0.45 -28.51 -23.09
CA SER A 92 -0.69 -29.52 -24.13
C SER A 92 -2.07 -30.20 -24.03
N LEU A 93 -2.81 -29.99 -22.94
CA LEU A 93 -4.21 -30.43 -22.78
C LEU A 93 -5.24 -29.40 -23.26
N THR A 94 -4.82 -28.30 -23.90
CA THR A 94 -5.74 -27.24 -24.36
C THR A 94 -5.36 -26.67 -25.72
N HIS A 95 -5.91 -27.25 -26.80
CA HIS A 95 -6.29 -26.58 -28.05
C HIS A 95 -7.43 -27.40 -28.74
N PRO A 96 -8.26 -26.83 -29.65
CA PRO A 96 -9.67 -26.49 -29.42
C PRO A 96 -10.64 -27.01 -30.51
N LEU A 97 -11.94 -26.76 -30.28
CA LEU A 97 -13.12 -26.96 -31.13
C LEU A 97 -13.82 -28.31 -30.98
N GLU A 98 -14.61 -28.42 -29.91
CA GLU A 98 -15.89 -29.10 -30.04
C GLU A 98 -16.90 -28.45 -29.10
N ASP A 99 -18.03 -28.04 -29.68
CA ASP A 99 -19.26 -27.66 -28.99
C ASP A 99 -19.61 -28.74 -27.96
N SER A 100 -19.34 -28.45 -26.69
CA SER A 100 -19.86 -29.23 -25.58
C SER A 100 -20.31 -28.28 -24.49
N PRO A 101 -21.55 -28.45 -23.98
CA PRO A 101 -22.14 -27.54 -23.03
C PRO A 101 -21.25 -27.50 -21.78
N LEU A 102 -20.77 -26.29 -21.50
CA LEU A 102 -20.06 -25.88 -20.30
C LEU A 102 -20.31 -26.82 -19.11
N PRO A 103 -19.33 -27.64 -18.68
CA PRO A 103 -19.32 -28.06 -17.30
C PRO A 103 -18.93 -26.82 -16.51
N THR A 104 -19.96 -26.11 -16.05
CA THR A 104 -19.86 -25.16 -14.95
C THR A 104 -18.98 -25.80 -13.89
N ARG A 105 -17.74 -25.31 -13.81
CA ARG A 105 -16.80 -25.64 -12.75
C ARG A 105 -17.54 -25.34 -11.46
N ARG A 106 -18.00 -26.40 -10.78
CA ARG A 106 -18.49 -26.33 -9.41
C ARG A 106 -17.33 -25.83 -8.59
N GLN A 107 -17.25 -24.51 -8.48
CA GLN A 107 -16.62 -23.85 -7.37
C GLN A 107 -17.28 -24.45 -6.13
N THR A 108 -16.51 -25.23 -5.39
CA THR A 108 -16.91 -25.74 -4.09
C THR A 108 -17.28 -24.54 -3.22
N PRO A 109 -18.54 -24.41 -2.78
CA PRO A 109 -18.98 -23.30 -1.95
C PRO A 109 -18.63 -23.63 -0.49
N SER A 110 -17.45 -23.21 -0.06
CA SER A 110 -17.09 -23.10 1.36
C SER A 110 -16.08 -21.96 1.47
N ALA A 111 -16.37 -20.77 1.99
CA ALA A 111 -17.28 -20.42 3.06
C ALA A 111 -17.89 -19.03 2.81
N HIS A 112 -19.20 -18.98 2.55
CA HIS A 112 -20.00 -17.74 2.53
C HIS A 112 -21.01 -17.70 3.68
N VAL A 113 -20.66 -18.32 4.81
CA VAL A 113 -21.51 -18.29 6.03
C VAL A 113 -21.06 -17.21 7.02
N GLU A 114 -19.84 -16.66 6.91
CA GLU A 114 -19.39 -15.55 7.77
C GLU A 114 -19.54 -14.14 7.15
N GLN A 115 -20.00 -14.04 5.89
CA GLN A 115 -20.04 -12.76 5.18
C GLN A 115 -21.27 -11.88 5.50
N ARG A 116 -22.22 -12.38 6.30
CA ARG A 116 -23.39 -11.58 6.72
C ARG A 116 -23.17 -10.76 8.00
N LEU A 117 -22.11 -11.02 8.77
CA LEU A 117 -21.75 -10.20 9.94
C LEU A 117 -20.81 -9.03 9.58
N SER A 118 -20.03 -9.15 8.51
CA SER A 118 -19.09 -8.11 8.05
C SER A 118 -19.80 -6.86 7.50
N ALA A 119 -20.96 -7.02 6.86
CA ALA A 119 -21.71 -5.90 6.30
C ALA A 119 -22.27 -4.95 7.38
N LEU A 120 -22.72 -5.48 8.52
CA LEU A 120 -23.24 -4.67 9.62
C LEU A 120 -22.12 -3.87 10.31
N ALA A 121 -20.94 -4.46 10.46
CA ALA A 121 -19.77 -3.77 11.00
C ALA A 121 -19.34 -2.60 10.10
N ALA A 122 -19.31 -2.80 8.78
CA ALA A 122 -18.98 -1.73 7.84
C ALA A 122 -19.98 -0.57 7.89
N ILE A 123 -21.29 -0.87 7.98
CA ILE A 123 -22.34 0.16 8.10
C ILE A 123 -22.20 0.94 9.40
N LEU A 124 -21.94 0.27 10.53
CA LEU A 124 -21.73 0.94 11.82
C LEU A 124 -20.51 1.87 11.78
N VAL A 125 -19.39 1.42 11.20
CA VAL A 125 -18.19 2.26 11.05
C VAL A 125 -18.48 3.49 10.20
N VAL A 126 -19.16 3.34 9.06
CA VAL A 126 -19.53 4.47 8.20
C VAL A 126 -20.45 5.45 8.92
N MET A 127 -21.43 4.97 9.69
CA MET A 127 -22.34 5.82 10.47
C MET A 127 -21.58 6.58 11.57
N VAL A 128 -20.68 5.93 12.31
CA VAL A 128 -19.84 6.58 13.34
C VAL A 128 -18.93 7.64 12.71
N LEU A 129 -18.33 7.35 11.55
CA LEU A 129 -17.50 8.30 10.81
C LEU A 129 -18.32 9.50 10.29
N ALA A 130 -19.52 9.27 9.77
CA ALA A 130 -20.39 10.34 9.29
C ALA A 130 -20.87 11.25 10.44
N VAL A 131 -21.28 10.67 11.57
CA VAL A 131 -21.74 11.44 12.74
C VAL A 131 -20.59 12.25 13.36
N SER A 132 -19.41 11.66 13.49
CA SER A 132 -18.23 12.37 14.01
C SER A 132 -17.76 13.49 13.09
N ALA A 133 -17.73 13.26 11.78
CA ALA A 133 -17.44 14.31 10.80
C ALA A 133 -18.47 15.44 10.84
N PHE A 134 -19.76 15.11 10.94
CA PHE A 134 -20.84 16.10 11.03
C PHE A 134 -20.77 16.93 12.33
N ALA A 135 -20.44 16.29 13.46
CA ALA A 135 -20.25 16.97 14.73
C ALA A 135 -19.06 17.94 14.68
N LEU A 136 -17.91 17.50 14.16
CA LEU A 136 -16.73 18.36 14.00
C LEU A 136 -17.01 19.55 13.07
N PHE A 137 -17.74 19.32 11.97
CA PHE A 137 -18.11 20.37 11.03
C PHE A 137 -19.06 21.39 11.66
N SER A 138 -20.06 20.92 12.41
CA SER A 138 -21.01 21.79 13.12
C SER A 138 -20.34 22.62 14.22
N SER A 139 -19.40 22.03 14.97
CA SER A 139 -18.61 22.77 15.96
C SER A 139 -17.77 23.87 15.32
N ARG A 140 -17.14 23.61 14.16
CA ARG A 140 -16.38 24.63 13.42
C ARG A 140 -17.26 25.77 12.91
N HIS A 141 -18.46 25.46 12.43
CA HIS A 141 -19.42 26.49 12.01
C HIS A 141 -19.90 27.36 13.18
N THR A 142 -20.11 26.76 14.35
CA THR A 142 -20.52 27.52 15.54
C THR A 142 -19.41 28.47 16.01
N SER A 143 -18.14 28.06 15.89
CA SER A 143 -16.99 28.93 16.20
C SER A 143 -16.79 30.09 15.21
N SER A 144 -17.28 29.98 13.97
CA SER A 144 -17.13 31.05 12.96
C SER A 144 -18.12 32.22 13.11
N VAL A 145 -19.17 32.10 13.93
CA VAL A 145 -20.22 33.15 14.05
C VAL A 145 -19.99 34.09 15.24
N LEU A 146 -19.01 33.82 16.13
CA LEU A 146 -18.76 34.63 17.33
C LEU A 146 -17.49 35.52 17.25
N SER A 147 -17.11 35.95 16.05
CA SER A 147 -16.08 36.99 15.83
C SER A 147 -16.54 38.00 14.78
N THR A 148 -17.68 38.63 15.03
CA THR A 148 -18.02 39.91 14.40
C THR A 148 -18.34 40.88 15.52
N VAL A 149 -17.30 41.52 16.06
CA VAL A 149 -17.41 42.74 16.85
C VAL A 149 -17.36 43.90 15.85
N PRO A 150 -18.47 44.64 15.61
CA PRO A 150 -18.40 45.89 14.89
C PRO A 150 -18.02 46.98 15.88
N GLY A 151 -16.75 47.41 15.83
CA GLY A 151 -16.28 48.63 16.49
C GLY A 151 -16.07 49.73 15.45
N THR A 152 -16.85 50.82 15.56
CA THR A 152 -16.72 52.21 15.02
C THR A 152 -18.16 52.69 14.74
N VAL A 153 -18.68 53.76 15.35
CA VAL A 153 -18.17 55.12 15.55
C VAL A 153 -18.60 55.66 16.91
#